data_AF-A0AA93DL36-F1
#
_entry.id   AF-A0AA93DL36-F1
#
_cell.length_a   1.000
_cell.length_b   1.000
_cell.length_c   1.000
_cell.angle_alpha   90.00
_cell.angle_beta   90.00
_cell.angle_gamma   90.00
#
_symmetry.space_group_name_H-M   'P 1'
#
loop_
_entity.id
_entity.type
_entity.pdbx_description
1 polymer ?
#
loop_
_entity_poly.entity_id
_entity_poly.type
_entity_poly.pdbx_seq_one_letter_code
_entity_poly.pdbx_strand_id
1 'polypeptide(L)'
;MTKSPYIDHAIEISLAEGNSVREISDGWSNMEKVIFFSKKMSQSLQLKIKKEEPTLRYFSTDKTPHNRADEGFICDEYKIAISYPK
;
A
#
# COMPACT_ATOMS: atom_id res chain seq x y z
N MET A 1 -9.34 4.48 -8.70
CA MET A 1 -8.98 3.21 -9.35
C MET A 1 -7.69 3.42 -10.13
N THR A 2 -6.75 2.51 -9.93
CA THR A 2 -5.42 2.46 -10.51
C THR A 2 -5.44 1.55 -11.74
N LYS A 3 -4.26 1.22 -12.31
CA LYS A 3 -4.16 0.21 -13.37
C LYS A 3 -4.09 -1.22 -12.82
N SER A 4 -3.88 -1.39 -11.51
CA SER A 4 -3.74 -2.70 -10.89
C SER A 4 -5.05 -3.09 -10.19
N PRO A 5 -5.76 -4.12 -10.66
CA PRO A 5 -6.98 -4.57 -10.01
C PRO A 5 -6.72 -5.08 -8.58
N TYR A 6 -5.55 -5.69 -8.36
CA TYR A 6 -5.12 -6.19 -7.04
C TYR A 6 -4.90 -5.04 -6.04
N ILE A 7 -4.28 -3.94 -6.48
CA ILE A 7 -4.12 -2.74 -5.64
C ILE A 7 -5.47 -2.08 -5.40
N ASP A 8 -6.34 -2.01 -6.41
CA ASP A 8 -7.67 -1.41 -6.24
C ASP A 8 -8.51 -2.19 -5.21
N HIS A 9 -8.48 -3.52 -5.26
CA HIS A 9 -9.13 -4.33 -4.24
C HIS A 9 -8.50 -4.14 -2.85
N ALA A 10 -7.17 -4.10 -2.75
CA ALA A 10 -6.50 -3.80 -1.48
C ALA A 10 -6.85 -2.41 -0.93
N ILE A 11 -7.07 -1.40 -1.80
CA ILE A 11 -7.57 -0.08 -1.40
C ILE A 11 -8.99 -0.20 -0.85
N GLU A 12 -9.88 -0.92 -1.52
CA GLU A 12 -11.26 -1.14 -1.07
C GLU A 12 -11.31 -1.82 0.30
N ILE A 13 -10.51 -2.87 0.52
CA ILE A 13 -10.39 -3.54 1.82
C ILE A 13 -9.99 -2.54 2.92
N SER A 14 -9.00 -1.68 2.64
CA SER A 14 -8.49 -0.70 3.61
C SER A 14 -9.46 0.42 3.91
N LEU A 15 -10.23 0.86 2.92
CA LEU A 15 -11.32 1.83 3.11
C LEU A 15 -12.45 1.21 3.94
N ALA A 16 -12.80 -0.05 3.69
CA ALA A 16 -13.82 -0.77 4.46
C ALA A 16 -13.44 -0.94 5.95
N GLU A 17 -12.15 -0.96 6.27
CA GLU A 17 -11.65 -0.98 7.65
C GLU A 17 -11.57 0.43 8.30
N GLY A 18 -12.03 1.47 7.59
CA GLY A 18 -12.07 2.84 8.10
C GLY A 18 -10.73 3.57 8.05
N ASN A 19 -9.81 3.11 7.19
CA ASN A 19 -8.67 3.91 6.76
C ASN A 19 -9.09 4.87 5.63
N SER A 20 -8.24 5.81 5.27
CA SER A 20 -8.49 6.77 4.20
C SER A 20 -7.21 7.08 3.45
N VAL A 21 -7.32 7.26 2.14
CA VAL A 21 -6.22 7.71 1.30
C VAL A 21 -5.85 9.14 1.70
N ARG A 22 -4.59 9.34 2.06
CA ARG A 22 -4.00 10.63 2.42
C ARG A 22 -3.48 11.35 1.18
N GLU A 23 -2.75 10.62 0.35
CA GLU A 23 -2.00 11.17 -0.78
C GLU A 23 -1.85 10.11 -1.88
N ILE A 24 -1.84 10.56 -3.13
CA ILE A 24 -1.46 9.73 -4.27
C ILE A 24 -0.29 10.44 -4.94
N SER A 25 0.83 9.73 -5.08
CA SER A 25 2.06 10.26 -5.66
C SER A 25 2.39 9.49 -6.93
N ASP A 26 2.65 10.23 -8.01
CA ASP A 26 3.06 9.70 -9.30
C ASP A 26 4.52 10.10 -9.58
N GLY A 27 5.19 9.38 -10.50
CA GLY A 27 6.50 9.81 -11.03
C GLY A 27 7.72 9.39 -10.20
N TRP A 28 7.63 8.29 -9.46
CA TRP A 28 8.78 7.68 -8.80
C TRP A 28 9.65 6.93 -9.81
N SER A 29 10.97 6.89 -9.58
CA SER A 29 11.92 6.28 -10.52
C SER A 29 11.61 4.82 -10.87
N ASN A 30 11.03 4.06 -9.92
CA ASN A 30 10.73 2.63 -10.06
C ASN A 30 9.25 2.28 -9.84
N MET A 31 8.38 3.27 -9.57
CA MET A 31 6.94 3.05 -9.36
C MET A 31 6.17 4.01 -10.24
N GLU A 32 5.13 3.53 -10.93
CA GLU A 32 4.20 4.42 -11.62
C GLU A 32 3.43 5.28 -10.61
N LYS A 33 2.98 4.68 -9.51
CA LYS A 33 2.09 5.31 -8.55
C LYS A 33 2.23 4.71 -7.16
N VAL A 34 2.17 5.55 -6.13
CA VAL A 34 2.12 5.14 -4.72
C VAL A 34 0.93 5.81 -4.04
N ILE A 35 0.10 5.00 -3.38
CA ILE A 35 -1.07 5.45 -2.63
C ILE A 35 -0.73 5.38 -1.14
N PHE A 36 -0.73 6.53 -0.48
CA PHE A 36 -0.43 6.64 0.94
C PHE A 36 -1.72 6.71 1.74
N PHE A 37 -1.84 5.84 2.76
CA PHE A 37 -2.95 5.84 3.71
C PHE A 37 -2.67 6.74 4.92
N SER A 38 -3.73 7.18 5.58
CA SER A 38 -3.67 8.10 6.71
C SER A 38 -3.29 7.42 8.02
N LYS A 39 -3.73 6.17 8.21
CA LYS A 39 -3.53 5.39 9.45
C LYS A 39 -2.66 4.17 9.22
N LYS A 40 -2.03 3.68 10.29
CA LYS A 40 -1.24 2.46 10.29
C LYS A 40 -2.06 1.25 9.84
N MET A 41 -1.40 0.26 9.27
CA MET A 41 -2.03 -1.01 8.93
C MET A 41 -2.23 -1.84 10.21
N SER A 42 -3.44 -2.37 10.39
CA SER A 42 -3.68 -3.36 11.45
C SER A 42 -3.14 -4.74 11.04
N GLN A 43 -2.86 -5.61 12.02
CA GLN A 43 -2.45 -6.97 11.72
C GLN A 43 -3.55 -7.76 10.97
N SER A 44 -4.82 -7.51 11.29
CA SER A 44 -5.95 -8.12 10.58
C SER A 44 -6.02 -7.67 9.13
N LEU A 45 -5.81 -6.39 8.85
CA LEU A 45 -5.78 -5.83 7.50
C LEU A 45 -4.67 -6.48 6.67
N GLN A 46 -3.46 -6.54 7.24
CA GLN A 46 -2.32 -7.14 6.57
C GLN A 46 -2.57 -8.60 6.21
N LEU A 47 -3.10 -9.40 7.14
CA LEU A 47 -3.41 -10.81 6.91
C LEU A 47 -4.52 -10.98 5.87
N LYS A 48 -5.53 -10.10 5.89
CA LYS A 48 -6.62 -10.10 4.93
C LYS A 48 -6.12 -9.82 3.50
N ILE A 49 -5.34 -8.76 3.32
CA ILE A 49 -4.75 -8.43 2.01
C ILE A 49 -3.82 -9.55 1.53
N LYS A 50 -2.96 -10.13 2.40
CA LYS A 50 -2.11 -11.27 2.02
C LYS A 50 -2.91 -12.50 1.55
N LYS A 51 -4.08 -12.72 2.14
CA LYS A 51 -4.96 -13.86 1.82
C LYS A 51 -5.72 -13.62 0.52
N GLU A 52 -6.27 -12.43 0.35
CA GLU A 52 -7.13 -12.09 -0.80
C GLU A 52 -6.31 -11.72 -2.04
N GLU A 53 -5.12 -11.15 -1.85
CA GLU A 53 -4.22 -10.69 -2.91
C GLU A 53 -2.80 -11.27 -2.76
N PRO A 54 -2.63 -12.60 -2.94
CA PRO A 54 -1.35 -13.28 -2.69
C PRO A 54 -0.24 -12.90 -3.67
N THR A 55 -0.56 -12.25 -4.79
CA THR A 55 0.40 -11.75 -5.79
C THR A 55 1.04 -10.42 -5.36
N LEU A 56 0.45 -9.72 -4.39
CA LEU A 56 1.00 -8.49 -3.86
C LEU A 56 2.18 -8.77 -2.92
N ARG A 57 3.31 -8.15 -3.22
CA ARG A 57 4.51 -8.28 -2.40
C ARG A 57 4.45 -7.33 -1.21
N TYR A 58 4.45 -7.89 -0.01
CA TYR A 58 4.55 -7.10 1.22
C TYR A 58 5.94 -6.46 1.39
N PHE A 59 5.98 -5.23 1.88
CA PHE A 59 7.20 -4.57 2.33
C PHE A 59 6.99 -3.90 3.69
N SER A 60 8.10 -3.71 4.42
CA SER A 60 8.16 -2.87 5.62
C SER A 60 9.53 -2.23 5.66
N THR A 61 9.58 -0.91 5.74
CA THR A 61 10.79 -0.12 5.84
C THR A 61 10.84 0.55 7.20
N ASP A 62 11.98 0.44 7.88
CA ASP A 62 12.20 1.14 9.14
C ASP A 62 12.54 2.61 8.90
N LYS A 63 12.35 3.43 9.93
CA LYS A 63 12.64 4.86 9.88
C LYS A 63 14.12 5.07 9.58
N THR A 64 14.41 5.87 8.55
CA THR A 64 15.76 6.38 8.29
C THR A 64 15.78 7.90 8.58
N PRO A 65 16.95 8.55 8.66
CA PRO A 65 17.02 9.99 8.92
C PRO A 65 16.20 10.85 7.94
N HIS A 66 16.05 10.37 6.71
CA HIS A 66 15.33 11.09 5.64
C HIS A 66 13.94 10.52 5.33
N ASN A 67 13.66 9.25 5.71
CA ASN A 67 12.42 8.58 5.36
C ASN A 67 11.65 8.13 6.61
N ARG A 68 10.33 8.24 6.56
CA ARG A 68 9.46 7.69 7.60
C ARG A 68 9.48 6.16 7.55
N ALA A 69 9.14 5.54 8.68
CA ALA A 69 8.87 4.12 8.70
C ALA A 69 7.50 3.91 8.05
N ASP A 70 7.43 2.99 7.10
CA ASP A 70 6.22 2.68 6.34
C ASP A 70 6.16 1.18 6.08
N GLU A 71 4.96 0.66 5.86
CA GLU A 71 4.73 -0.70 5.41
C GLU A 71 3.64 -0.73 4.35
N GLY A 72 3.51 -1.83 3.62
CA GLY A 72 2.45 -1.94 2.63
C GLY A 72 2.69 -3.03 1.61
N PHE A 73 2.12 -2.83 0.43
CA PHE A 73 2.08 -3.83 -0.62
C PHE A 73 2.43 -3.21 -1.97
N ILE A 74 3.13 -3.99 -2.78
CA ILE A 74 3.57 -3.62 -4.13
C ILE A 74 2.99 -4.63 -5.10
N CYS A 75 2.38 -4.14 -6.17
CA CYS A 75 2.12 -4.92 -7.37
C CYS A 75 3.27 -4.70 -8.36
N ASP A 76 4.16 -5.68 -8.47
CA ASP A 76 5.36 -5.59 -9.31
C ASP A 76 5.02 -5.52 -10.81
N GLU A 77 3.92 -6.13 -11.25
CA GLU A 77 3.44 -6.12 -12.65
C GLU A 77 3.11 -4.71 -13.14
N TYR A 78 2.33 -3.95 -12.37
CA TYR A 78 1.89 -2.61 -12.73
C TYR A 78 2.77 -1.50 -12.12
N LYS A 79 3.74 -1.87 -11.27
CA LYS A 79 4.60 -0.96 -10.51
C LYS A 79 3.80 0.06 -9.68
N ILE A 80 2.75 -0.43 -9.02
CA ILE A 80 1.89 0.39 -8.15
C ILE A 80 2.01 -0.13 -6.72
N ALA A 81 2.07 0.78 -5.75
CA ALA A 81 2.16 0.42 -4.33
C ALA A 81 1.08 1.11 -3.48
N ILE A 82 0.67 0.44 -2.40
CA ILE A 82 -0.02 1.06 -1.27
C ILE A 82 0.91 1.10 -0.08
N SER A 83 0.89 2.20 0.67
CA SER A 83 1.78 2.45 1.81
C SER A 83 0.98 2.98 3.00
N TYR A 84 1.31 2.47 4.18
CA TYR A 84 0.74 2.82 5.47
C TYR A 84 1.87 3.29 6.39
N PRO A 85 1.64 4.32 7.23
CA PRO A 85 2.59 4.70 8.27
C PRO A 85 2.87 3.55 9.22
N LYS A 86 4.14 3.36 9.61
CA LYS A 86 4.56 2.37 10.61
C LYS A 86 4.87 3.00 11.98
#